data_AF-A0A4R6YF34-F1
#
_entry.id   AF-A0A4R6YF34-F1
#
_cell.length_a   1.000
_cell.length_b   1.000
_cell.length_c   1.000
_cell.angle_alpha   90.00
_cell.angle_beta   90.00
_cell.angle_gamma   90.00
#
_symmetry.space_group_name_H-M   'P 1'
#
loop_
_entity.id
_entity.type
_entity.pdbx_description
1 polymer ?
#
loop_
_entity_poly.entity_id
_entity_poly.type
_entity_poly.pdbx_seq_one_letter_code
_entity_poly.pdbx_strand_id
1 'polypeptide(L)'
;MRVSDAPSLLGPDDPGIGHNKAPVSEIFMEVHKDLITEVEALAARANAAKDSLSDGKVANDNERDTWVSIGLASKKIAKQVCDRRDGVTGPIRDELNDWNRLFGVNANPHPESLHARCLRIKNAAESLAGAYADEQRRKAAAEAAAKAEAARQEAQRKLEEAAASESEIVADLALQEAEKAEHRAKHLEAQALGAGAGPVRTEAGTISERKSWDFRIVDVSKVDLNGPLRAHIGIDVIEKAIRAHVRANRDTVPLTGVEIFQGTKAQLR
;
A
#
# COMPACT_ATOMS: atom_id res chain seq x y z
N MET A 1 16.43 2.78 30.05
CA MET A 1 17.03 2.10 28.88
C MET A 1 17.88 0.96 29.40
N ARG A 2 17.37 -0.29 29.33
CA ARG A 2 18.24 -1.46 29.46
C ARG A 2 18.82 -1.69 28.07
N VAL A 3 20.10 -1.34 27.90
CA VAL A 3 20.86 -1.74 26.71
C VAL A 3 20.84 -3.26 26.70
N SER A 4 20.43 -3.86 25.59
CA SER A 4 20.34 -5.32 25.51
C SER A 4 21.76 -5.89 25.61
N ASP A 5 22.02 -6.71 26.63
CA ASP A 5 23.21 -7.58 26.69
C ASP A 5 23.06 -8.79 25.75
N ALA A 6 22.45 -8.59 24.58
CA ALA A 6 22.62 -9.53 23.49
C ALA A 6 24.12 -9.47 23.13
N PRO A 7 24.83 -10.61 23.03
CA PRO A 7 26.17 -10.60 22.48
C PRO A 7 26.04 -10.03 21.07
N SER A 8 26.40 -8.77 20.91
CA SER A 8 26.65 -8.24 19.60
C SER A 8 27.69 -9.17 18.99
N LEU A 9 27.38 -9.76 17.83
CA LEU A 9 28.39 -10.42 17.00
C LEU A 9 29.53 -9.45 16.61
N LEU A 10 29.39 -8.17 16.96
CA LEU A 10 30.32 -7.08 16.80
C LEU A 10 30.45 -6.35 18.15
N GLY A 11 31.31 -6.83 19.06
CA GLY A 11 31.55 -6.15 20.34
C GLY A 11 31.83 -4.64 20.16
N PRO A 12 31.44 -3.78 21.12
CA PRO A 12 31.55 -2.32 20.97
C PRO A 12 33.00 -1.78 20.95
N ASP A 13 34.02 -2.61 21.21
CA ASP A 13 35.37 -2.15 21.56
C ASP A 13 36.51 -2.74 20.70
N ASP A 14 36.33 -2.91 19.38
CA ASP A 14 37.48 -3.19 18.49
C ASP A 14 37.77 -2.02 17.54
N PRO A 15 38.54 -1.01 17.99
CA PRO A 15 38.87 0.20 17.23
C PRO A 15 39.97 -0.03 16.18
N GLY A 16 40.29 -1.28 15.83
CA GLY A 16 41.21 -1.61 14.75
C GLY A 16 40.66 -2.78 13.93
N ILE A 17 40.99 -2.82 12.63
CA ILE A 17 40.73 -3.95 11.70
C ILE A 17 39.41 -3.82 10.90
N GLY A 18 39.49 -2.99 9.86
CA GLY A 18 39.17 -3.34 8.47
C GLY A 18 37.72 -3.68 8.07
N HIS A 19 37.22 -3.00 7.04
CA HIS A 19 35.99 -3.31 6.29
C HIS A 19 36.00 -4.66 5.52
N ASN A 20 36.84 -5.61 5.96
CA ASN A 20 37.04 -6.91 5.35
C ASN A 20 36.61 -8.03 6.33
N LYS A 21 35.48 -7.81 7.03
CA LYS A 21 34.87 -8.85 7.87
C LYS A 21 34.21 -9.88 6.96
N ALA A 22 34.38 -11.16 7.28
CA ALA A 22 33.71 -12.25 6.59
C ALA A 22 32.20 -11.98 6.51
N PRO A 23 31.52 -12.34 5.41
CA PRO A 23 30.08 -12.16 5.31
C PRO A 23 29.40 -12.81 6.51
N VAL A 24 28.34 -12.18 7.01
CA VAL A 24 27.59 -12.60 8.19
C VAL A 24 27.19 -14.08 8.13
N SER A 25 26.97 -14.62 6.93
CA SER A 25 26.74 -16.04 6.67
C SER A 25 27.89 -16.95 7.11
N GLU A 26 29.15 -16.57 6.89
CA GLU A 26 30.33 -17.36 7.29
C GLU A 26 30.51 -17.37 8.80
N ILE A 27 30.31 -16.21 9.44
CA ILE A 27 30.35 -16.09 10.91
C ILE A 27 29.25 -16.95 11.54
N PHE A 28 28.04 -16.96 10.98
CA PHE A 28 26.95 -17.80 11.50
C PHE A 28 27.22 -19.31 11.35
N MET A 29 27.88 -19.74 10.28
CA MET A 29 28.26 -21.15 10.11
C MET A 29 29.28 -21.58 11.16
N GLU A 30 30.24 -20.72 11.50
CA GLU A 30 31.24 -21.01 12.52
C GLU A 30 30.65 -21.02 13.94
N VAL A 31 29.82 -20.02 14.27
CA VAL A 31 29.19 -19.88 15.60
C VAL A 31 28.19 -21.01 15.88
N HIS A 32 27.53 -21.57 14.85
CA HIS A 32 26.54 -22.63 14.99
C HIS A 32 27.01 -23.99 14.46
N LYS A 33 28.33 -24.18 14.35
CA LYS A 33 28.95 -25.41 13.82
C LYS A 33 28.53 -26.66 14.58
N ASP A 34 28.31 -26.55 15.88
CA ASP A 34 27.78 -27.61 16.73
C ASP A 34 26.40 -28.09 16.26
N LEU A 35 25.47 -27.16 16.02
CA LEU A 35 24.12 -27.47 15.55
C LEU A 35 24.14 -28.06 14.13
N ILE A 36 24.99 -27.51 13.27
CA ILE A 36 25.18 -28.03 11.91
C ILE A 36 25.67 -29.48 11.98
N THR A 37 26.65 -29.76 12.83
CA THR A 37 27.19 -31.12 13.04
C THR A 37 26.11 -32.07 13.58
N GLU A 38 25.26 -31.62 14.51
CA GLU A 38 24.14 -32.43 15.01
C GLU A 38 23.10 -32.75 13.92
N VAL A 39 22.78 -31.78 13.06
CA VAL A 39 21.88 -31.97 11.91
C VAL A 39 22.50 -32.93 10.90
N GLU A 40 23.78 -32.79 10.59
CA GLU A 40 24.50 -33.68 9.66
C GLU A 40 24.59 -35.10 10.20
N ALA A 41 24.86 -35.28 11.50
CA ALA A 41 24.87 -36.59 12.14
C ALA A 41 23.48 -37.25 12.10
N LEU A 42 22.41 -36.47 12.32
CA LEU A 42 21.04 -36.97 12.19
C LEU A 42 20.71 -37.34 10.73
N ALA A 43 21.15 -36.53 9.76
CA ALA A 43 20.95 -36.81 8.34
C ALA A 43 21.70 -38.08 7.90
N ALA A 44 22.95 -38.26 8.35
CA ALA A 44 23.71 -39.47 8.13
C ALA A 44 23.00 -40.70 8.73
N ARG A 45 22.48 -40.58 9.95
CA ARG A 45 21.69 -41.65 10.60
C ARG A 45 20.40 -41.97 9.83
N ALA A 46 19.71 -40.95 9.33
CA ALA A 46 18.48 -41.13 8.54
C ALA A 46 18.76 -41.78 7.18
N ASN A 47 19.84 -41.39 6.51
CA ASN A 47 20.27 -41.98 5.24
C ASN A 47 20.67 -43.45 5.45
N ALA A 48 21.48 -43.75 6.46
CA ALA A 48 21.86 -45.13 6.79
C ALA A 48 20.62 -46.00 7.11
N ALA A 49 19.66 -45.48 7.89
CA ALA A 49 18.41 -46.18 8.20
C ALA A 49 17.51 -46.38 6.98
N LYS A 50 17.59 -45.48 5.99
CA LYS A 50 16.88 -45.61 4.71
C LYS A 50 17.53 -46.66 3.82
N ASP A 51 18.85 -46.66 3.73
CA ASP A 51 19.61 -47.61 2.90
C ASP A 51 19.49 -49.04 3.43
N SER A 52 19.19 -49.22 4.72
CA SER A 52 18.88 -50.53 5.31
C SER A 52 17.46 -51.05 5.04
N LEU A 53 16.55 -50.25 4.47
CA LEU A 53 15.18 -50.69 4.18
C LEU A 53 15.12 -51.55 2.92
N SER A 54 14.39 -52.66 2.99
CA SER A 54 14.02 -53.45 1.80
C SER A 54 12.88 -52.74 1.04
N ASP A 55 13.06 -52.50 -0.26
CA ASP A 55 12.13 -51.78 -1.15
C ASP A 55 11.69 -50.38 -0.65
N GLY A 56 12.49 -49.75 0.23
CA GLY A 56 12.18 -48.44 0.80
C GLY A 56 10.95 -48.43 1.73
N LYS A 57 10.52 -49.60 2.23
CA LYS A 57 9.38 -49.74 3.14
C LYS A 57 9.85 -50.23 4.50
N VAL A 58 9.19 -49.73 5.55
CA VAL A 58 9.36 -50.23 6.92
C VAL A 58 8.63 -51.57 7.01
N ALA A 59 9.39 -52.64 7.22
CA ALA A 59 8.88 -54.01 7.21
C ALA A 59 8.63 -54.56 8.62
N ASN A 60 9.28 -54.02 9.65
CA ASN A 60 9.18 -54.51 11.03
C ASN A 60 9.19 -53.39 12.08
N ASP A 61 8.86 -53.78 13.32
CA ASP A 61 8.77 -52.87 14.45
C ASP A 61 10.11 -52.23 14.85
N ASN A 62 11.24 -52.92 14.65
CA ASN A 62 12.56 -52.36 14.94
C ASN A 62 12.92 -51.22 13.97
N GLU A 63 12.58 -51.37 12.68
CA GLU A 63 12.72 -50.34 11.66
C GLU A 63 11.77 -49.17 11.94
N ARG A 64 10.52 -49.46 12.32
CA ARG A 64 9.55 -48.44 12.75
C ARG A 64 10.10 -47.62 13.91
N ASP A 65 10.56 -48.28 14.97
CA ASP A 65 11.04 -47.62 16.19
C ASP A 65 12.32 -46.80 15.92
N THR A 66 13.17 -47.27 14.98
CA THR A 66 14.32 -46.51 14.47
C THR A 66 13.88 -45.21 13.80
N TRP A 67 12.89 -45.27 12.90
CA TRP A 67 12.33 -44.08 12.24
C TRP A 67 11.58 -43.15 13.19
N VAL A 68 10.90 -43.69 14.21
CA VAL A 68 10.28 -42.90 15.28
C VAL A 68 11.35 -42.16 16.08
N SER A 69 12.45 -42.83 16.46
CA SER A 69 13.59 -42.22 17.15
C SER A 69 14.22 -41.09 16.34
N ILE A 70 14.47 -41.32 15.04
CA ILE A 70 14.99 -40.31 14.11
C ILE A 70 14.03 -39.13 14.00
N GLY A 71 12.72 -39.39 13.88
CA GLY A 71 11.71 -38.34 13.79
C GLY A 71 11.58 -37.50 15.05
N LEU A 72 11.67 -38.11 16.25
CA LEU A 72 11.68 -37.38 17.53
C LEU A 72 12.96 -36.55 17.69
N ALA A 73 14.13 -37.10 17.33
CA ALA A 73 15.38 -36.36 17.34
C ALA A 73 15.35 -35.18 16.36
N SER A 74 14.80 -35.38 15.15
CA SER A 74 14.58 -34.33 14.15
C SER A 74 13.69 -33.21 14.69
N LYS A 75 12.57 -33.55 15.35
CA LYS A 75 11.68 -32.57 15.98
C LYS A 75 12.39 -31.75 17.07
N LYS A 76 13.24 -32.39 17.88
CA LYS A 76 14.04 -31.70 18.91
C LYS A 76 15.06 -30.75 18.29
N ILE A 77 15.84 -31.20 17.33
CA ILE A 77 16.85 -30.38 16.64
C ILE A 77 16.18 -29.23 15.88
N ALA A 78 15.07 -29.48 15.19
CA ALA A 78 14.30 -28.44 14.51
C ALA A 78 13.83 -27.34 15.48
N LYS A 79 13.39 -27.73 16.70
CA LYS A 79 13.07 -26.77 17.75
C LYS A 79 14.30 -25.97 18.19
N GLN A 80 15.45 -26.63 18.41
CA GLN A 80 16.69 -25.93 18.79
C GLN A 80 17.15 -24.94 17.70
N VAL A 81 16.98 -25.27 16.42
CA VAL A 81 17.25 -24.36 15.29
C VAL A 81 16.35 -23.13 15.37
N CYS A 82 15.04 -23.31 15.60
CA CYS A 82 14.12 -22.18 15.77
C CYS A 82 14.46 -21.34 16.99
N ASP A 83 14.71 -21.97 18.14
CA ASP A 83 15.02 -21.28 19.41
C ASP A 83 16.33 -20.47 19.29
N ARG A 84 17.37 -21.02 18.65
CA ARG A 84 18.64 -20.29 18.38
C ARG A 84 18.41 -19.10 17.47
N ARG A 85 17.70 -19.30 16.35
CA ARG A 85 17.36 -18.20 15.43
C ARG A 85 16.57 -17.13 16.16
N ASP A 86 15.59 -17.49 16.97
CA ASP A 86 14.75 -16.54 17.69
C ASP A 86 15.51 -15.86 18.84
N GLY A 87 16.52 -16.50 19.44
CA GLY A 87 17.44 -15.85 20.38
C GLY A 87 18.26 -14.73 19.76
N VAL A 88 18.68 -14.88 18.50
CA VAL A 88 19.43 -13.85 17.76
C VAL A 88 18.48 -12.80 17.15
N THR A 89 17.44 -13.25 16.47
CA THR A 89 16.55 -12.39 15.68
C THR A 89 15.44 -11.74 16.51
N GLY A 90 15.11 -12.29 17.69
CA GLY A 90 14.08 -11.75 18.58
C GLY A 90 14.38 -10.33 19.03
N PRO A 91 15.53 -10.07 19.68
CA PRO A 91 15.91 -8.72 20.11
C PRO A 91 15.97 -7.73 18.94
N ILE A 92 16.51 -8.15 17.80
CA ILE A 92 16.58 -7.32 16.59
C ILE A 92 15.18 -6.99 16.07
N ARG A 93 14.26 -7.96 16.10
CA ARG A 93 12.87 -7.77 15.67
C ARG A 93 12.13 -6.83 16.62
N ASP A 94 12.36 -6.94 17.93
CA ASP A 94 11.76 -6.08 18.93
C ASP A 94 12.27 -4.64 18.79
N GLU A 95 13.59 -4.47 18.64
CA GLU A 95 14.19 -3.16 18.35
C GLU A 95 13.64 -2.58 17.03
N LEU A 96 13.59 -3.39 15.97
CA LEU A 96 13.00 -2.97 14.69
C LEU A 96 11.53 -2.55 14.84
N ASN A 97 10.75 -3.25 15.68
CA ASN A 97 9.37 -2.88 15.97
C ASN A 97 9.28 -1.55 16.71
N ASP A 98 10.18 -1.27 17.65
CA ASP A 98 10.26 0.01 18.35
C ASP A 98 10.65 1.16 17.40
N TRP A 99 11.64 0.94 16.53
CA TRP A 99 11.98 1.88 15.47
C TRP A 99 10.80 2.10 14.51
N ASN A 100 10.10 1.05 14.12
CA ASN A 100 8.91 1.14 13.29
C ASN A 100 7.75 1.85 14.01
N ARG A 101 7.65 1.76 15.34
CA ARG A 101 6.67 2.51 16.12
C ARG A 101 7.01 4.00 16.16
N LEU A 102 8.29 4.33 16.33
CA LEU A 102 8.77 5.71 16.41
C LEU A 102 8.78 6.40 15.04
N PHE A 103 9.35 5.78 14.01
CA PHE A 103 9.52 6.38 12.69
C PHE A 103 8.38 6.02 11.74
N GLY A 104 7.86 4.79 11.80
CA GLY A 104 6.69 4.31 11.06
C GLY A 104 6.67 4.74 9.60
N VAL A 105 7.52 4.14 8.77
CA VAL A 105 7.59 4.41 7.32
C VAL A 105 6.78 3.41 6.47
N ASN A 106 6.05 2.52 7.14
CA ASN A 106 5.28 1.45 6.51
C ASN A 106 4.00 2.00 5.88
N ALA A 107 3.38 1.25 4.96
CA ALA A 107 2.13 1.65 4.28
C ALA A 107 1.00 2.07 5.24
N ASN A 108 0.95 1.48 6.43
CA ASN A 108 0.06 1.86 7.53
C ASN A 108 0.91 2.18 8.77
N PRO A 109 1.40 3.42 8.91
CA PRO A 109 2.29 3.79 10.00
C PRO A 109 1.52 3.91 11.32
N HIS A 110 2.20 3.67 12.44
CA HIS A 110 1.59 3.87 13.76
C HIS A 110 1.14 5.35 13.91
N PRO A 111 -0.05 5.65 14.46
CA PRO A 111 -0.59 7.02 14.50
C PRO A 111 0.33 8.05 15.20
N GLU A 112 1.09 7.58 16.17
CA GLU A 112 2.04 8.38 16.96
C GLU A 112 3.45 8.45 16.35
N SER A 113 3.70 7.74 15.25
CA SER A 113 5.01 7.78 14.60
C SER A 113 5.30 9.18 14.05
N LEU A 114 6.58 9.52 13.96
CA LEU A 114 7.05 10.78 13.41
C LEU A 114 6.56 10.96 11.97
N HIS A 115 6.62 9.91 11.14
CA HIS A 115 6.12 9.98 9.77
C HIS A 115 4.61 10.19 9.71
N ALA A 116 3.82 9.46 10.51
CA ALA A 116 2.37 9.64 10.56
C ALA A 116 1.98 11.07 11.02
N ARG A 117 2.74 11.64 11.97
CA ARG A 117 2.58 13.04 12.38
C ARG A 117 2.90 14.00 11.24
N CYS A 118 4.01 13.80 10.52
CA CYS A 118 4.35 14.60 9.35
C CYS A 118 3.28 14.50 8.25
N LEU A 119 2.75 13.31 7.98
CA LEU A 119 1.64 13.12 7.04
C LEU A 119 0.39 13.86 7.48
N ARG A 120 0.02 13.81 8.77
CA ARG A 120 -1.12 14.58 9.29
C ARG A 120 -0.93 16.09 9.14
N ILE A 121 0.25 16.60 9.46
CA ILE A 121 0.60 18.02 9.28
C ILE A 121 0.52 18.40 7.80
N LYS A 122 1.12 17.59 6.92
CA LYS A 122 1.06 17.78 5.47
C LYS A 122 -0.38 17.80 4.97
N ASN A 123 -1.19 16.80 5.31
CA ASN A 123 -2.58 16.71 4.86
C ASN A 123 -3.42 17.88 5.40
N ALA A 124 -3.19 18.33 6.63
CA ALA A 124 -3.85 19.51 7.18
C ALA A 124 -3.44 20.79 6.44
N ALA A 125 -2.14 20.96 6.12
CA ALA A 125 -1.65 22.08 5.34
C ALA A 125 -2.22 22.08 3.91
N GLU A 126 -2.23 20.93 3.23
CA GLU A 126 -2.84 20.74 1.92
C GLU A 126 -4.34 21.05 1.93
N SER A 127 -5.07 20.60 2.96
CA SER A 127 -6.50 20.89 3.12
C SER A 127 -6.79 22.37 3.34
N LEU A 128 -6.05 23.04 4.22
CA LEU A 128 -6.24 24.46 4.52
C LEU A 128 -5.86 25.34 3.32
N ALA A 129 -4.70 25.07 2.72
CA ALA A 129 -4.23 25.79 1.54
C ALA A 129 -5.14 25.55 0.33
N GLY A 130 -5.61 24.32 0.15
CA GLY A 130 -6.58 23.94 -0.88
C GLY A 130 -7.91 24.68 -0.71
N ALA A 131 -8.47 24.69 0.51
CA ALA A 131 -9.71 25.40 0.79
C ALA A 131 -9.62 26.91 0.50
N TYR A 132 -8.51 27.56 0.87
CA TYR A 132 -8.28 28.96 0.55
C TYR A 132 -8.11 29.20 -0.96
N ALA A 133 -7.34 28.35 -1.64
CA ALA A 133 -7.17 28.41 -3.09
C ALA A 133 -8.51 28.25 -3.84
N ASP A 134 -9.38 27.35 -3.37
CA ASP A 134 -10.72 27.15 -3.91
C ASP A 134 -11.60 28.38 -3.72
N GLU A 135 -11.56 29.01 -2.54
CA GLU A 135 -12.29 30.25 -2.28
C GLU A 135 -11.84 31.38 -3.22
N GLN A 136 -10.52 31.54 -3.41
CA GLN A 136 -9.97 32.53 -4.33
C GLN A 136 -10.35 32.26 -5.78
N ARG A 137 -10.32 31.00 -6.22
CA ARG A 137 -10.77 30.60 -7.56
C ARG A 137 -12.26 30.89 -7.74
N ARG A 138 -13.10 30.63 -6.73
CA ARG A 138 -14.53 30.96 -6.75
C ARG A 138 -14.79 32.46 -6.83
N LYS A 139 -14.07 33.28 -6.05
CA LYS A 139 -14.18 34.75 -6.10
C LYS A 139 -13.77 35.29 -7.47
N ALA A 140 -12.63 34.84 -7.99
CA ALA A 140 -12.15 35.24 -9.32
C ALA A 140 -13.13 34.84 -10.43
N ALA A 141 -13.69 33.63 -10.36
CA ALA A 141 -14.71 33.17 -11.32
C ALA A 141 -16.00 34.01 -11.21
N ALA A 142 -16.46 34.33 -9.99
CA ALA A 142 -17.64 35.15 -9.78
C ALA A 142 -17.45 36.59 -10.27
N GLU A 143 -16.30 37.22 -10.00
CA GLU A 143 -15.98 38.56 -10.50
C GLU A 143 -15.86 38.59 -12.03
N ALA A 144 -15.24 37.57 -12.62
CA ALA A 144 -15.13 37.48 -14.07
C ALA A 144 -16.50 37.25 -14.73
N ALA A 145 -17.36 36.42 -14.13
CA ALA A 145 -18.73 36.22 -14.57
C ALA A 145 -19.56 37.52 -14.47
N ALA A 146 -19.46 38.26 -13.37
CA ALA A 146 -20.16 39.53 -13.20
C ALA A 146 -19.70 40.59 -14.22
N LYS A 147 -18.39 40.67 -14.51
CA LYS A 147 -17.86 41.55 -15.56
C LYS A 147 -18.32 41.15 -16.96
N ALA A 148 -18.38 39.85 -17.25
CA ALA A 148 -18.89 39.35 -18.51
C ALA A 148 -20.40 39.64 -18.67
N GLU A 149 -21.20 39.48 -17.61
CA GLU A 149 -22.63 39.78 -17.63
C GLU A 149 -22.93 41.27 -17.79
N ALA A 150 -22.21 42.14 -17.07
CA ALA A 150 -22.31 43.59 -17.25
C ALA A 150 -21.96 44.01 -18.69
N ALA A 151 -20.89 43.44 -19.27
CA ALA A 151 -20.51 43.71 -20.65
C ALA A 151 -21.55 43.22 -21.67
N ARG A 152 -22.24 42.09 -21.41
CA ARG A 152 -23.37 41.63 -22.24
C ARG A 152 -24.55 42.58 -22.16
N GLN A 153 -24.91 43.04 -20.96
CA GLN A 153 -26.02 43.99 -20.78
C GLN A 153 -25.72 45.33 -21.47
N GLU A 154 -24.49 45.83 -21.42
CA GLU A 154 -24.07 47.03 -22.14
C GLU A 154 -24.07 46.83 -23.67
N ALA A 155 -23.59 45.68 -24.16
CA ALA A 155 -23.64 45.36 -25.58
C ALA A 155 -25.09 45.27 -26.09
N GLN A 156 -25.98 44.65 -25.30
CA GLN A 156 -27.40 44.53 -25.62
C GLN A 156 -28.09 45.90 -25.65
N ARG A 157 -27.82 46.78 -24.67
CA ARG A 157 -28.35 48.15 -24.68
C ARG A 157 -27.88 48.95 -25.89
N LYS A 158 -26.61 48.81 -26.29
CA LYS A 158 -26.09 49.49 -27.49
C LYS A 158 -26.67 48.96 -28.80
N LEU A 159 -26.96 47.65 -28.88
CA LEU A 159 -27.66 47.06 -30.02
C LEU A 159 -29.10 47.57 -30.11
N GLU A 160 -29.80 47.67 -28.99
CA GLU A 160 -31.16 48.22 -28.94
C GLU A 160 -31.21 49.71 -29.31
N GLU A 161 -30.23 50.50 -28.86
CA GLU A 161 -30.08 51.92 -29.23
C GLU A 161 -29.75 52.10 -30.72
N ALA A 162 -28.90 51.24 -31.28
CA ALA A 162 -28.62 51.21 -32.71
C ALA A 162 -29.88 50.84 -33.53
N ALA A 163 -30.66 49.87 -33.07
CA ALA A 163 -31.90 49.45 -33.73
C ALA A 163 -33.02 50.50 -33.65
N ALA A 164 -32.99 51.39 -32.65
CA ALA A 164 -33.97 52.45 -32.45
C ALA A 164 -33.60 53.78 -33.14
N SER A 165 -32.41 53.90 -33.74
CA SER A 165 -31.98 55.15 -34.41
C SER A 165 -32.61 55.30 -35.79
N GLU A 166 -33.28 56.44 -36.03
CA GLU A 166 -33.96 56.76 -37.30
C GLU A 166 -33.05 57.41 -38.37
N SER A 167 -31.83 57.82 -38.02
CA SER A 167 -30.89 58.50 -38.92
C SER A 167 -29.81 57.54 -39.42
N GLU A 168 -29.65 57.42 -40.75
CA GLU A 168 -28.76 56.46 -41.43
C GLU A 168 -27.29 56.57 -40.98
N ILE A 169 -26.76 57.79 -40.85
CA ILE A 169 -25.37 58.04 -40.42
C ILE A 169 -25.18 57.72 -38.93
N VAL A 170 -26.21 57.93 -38.11
CA VAL A 170 -26.18 57.64 -36.67
C VAL A 170 -26.32 56.13 -36.43
N ALA A 171 -27.13 55.45 -37.24
CA ALA A 171 -27.30 54.00 -37.22
C ALA A 171 -25.99 53.27 -37.56
N ASP A 172 -25.25 53.71 -38.58
CA ASP A 172 -23.96 53.13 -38.94
C ASP A 172 -22.90 53.29 -37.83
N LEU A 173 -22.84 54.46 -37.20
CA LEU A 173 -21.92 54.70 -36.08
C LEU A 173 -22.32 53.86 -34.85
N ALA A 174 -23.61 53.76 -34.56
CA ALA A 174 -24.14 52.97 -33.45
C ALA A 174 -23.94 51.46 -33.66
N LEU A 175 -24.08 50.96 -34.90
CA LEU A 175 -23.76 49.57 -35.27
C LEU A 175 -22.28 49.25 -35.05
N GLN A 176 -21.36 50.13 -35.48
CA GLN A 176 -19.93 49.94 -35.21
C GLN A 176 -19.59 49.96 -33.72
N GLU A 177 -20.26 50.79 -32.93
CA GLU A 177 -20.09 50.79 -31.47
C GLU A 177 -20.64 49.52 -30.80
N ALA A 178 -21.77 49.02 -31.29
CA ALA A 178 -22.40 47.79 -30.83
C ALA A 178 -21.52 46.56 -31.14
N GLU A 179 -20.97 46.45 -32.36
CA GLU A 179 -20.04 45.37 -32.73
C GLU A 179 -18.76 45.38 -31.87
N LYS A 180 -18.21 46.57 -31.59
CA LYS A 180 -17.06 46.72 -30.66
C LYS A 180 -17.42 46.34 -29.22
N ALA A 181 -18.66 46.58 -28.79
CA ALA A 181 -19.14 46.17 -27.46
C ALA A 181 -19.36 44.65 -27.41
N GLU A 182 -19.92 44.05 -28.44
CA GLU A 182 -20.14 42.60 -28.55
C GLU A 182 -18.81 41.83 -28.59
N HIS A 183 -17.83 42.29 -29.38
CA HIS A 183 -16.49 41.69 -29.40
C HIS A 183 -15.81 41.74 -28.03
N ARG A 184 -15.97 42.85 -27.28
CA ARG A 184 -15.46 42.98 -25.91
C ARG A 184 -16.18 42.03 -24.95
N ALA A 185 -17.50 41.89 -25.06
CA ALA A 185 -18.28 40.95 -24.25
C ALA A 185 -17.87 39.49 -24.50
N LYS A 186 -17.72 39.08 -25.76
CA LYS A 186 -17.24 37.72 -26.13
C LYS A 186 -15.84 37.42 -25.60
N HIS A 187 -14.93 38.40 -25.64
CA HIS A 187 -13.58 38.25 -25.12
C HIS A 187 -13.57 38.09 -23.58
N LEU A 188 -14.38 38.88 -22.87
CA LEU A 188 -14.50 38.79 -21.42
C LEU A 188 -15.19 37.49 -20.97
N GLU A 189 -16.16 36.99 -21.73
CA GLU A 189 -16.78 35.69 -21.50
C GLU A 189 -15.78 34.53 -21.64
N ALA A 190 -14.96 34.55 -22.69
CA ALA A 190 -13.89 33.55 -22.86
C ALA A 190 -12.86 33.61 -21.71
N GLN A 191 -12.53 34.81 -21.23
CA GLN A 191 -11.69 34.98 -20.05
C GLN A 191 -12.35 34.47 -18.77
N ALA A 192 -13.66 34.68 -18.59
CA ALA A 192 -14.39 34.20 -17.43
C ALA A 192 -14.46 32.66 -17.38
N LEU A 193 -14.59 31.99 -18.52
CA LEU A 193 -14.54 30.53 -18.61
C LEU A 193 -13.19 29.93 -18.18
N GLY A 194 -12.09 30.66 -18.37
CA GLY A 194 -10.76 30.28 -17.91
C GLY A 194 -10.38 30.81 -16.51
N ALA A 195 -11.15 31.75 -15.97
CA ALA A 195 -10.86 32.38 -14.69
C ALA A 195 -11.01 31.37 -13.55
N GLY A 196 -9.94 31.22 -12.77
CA GLY A 196 -9.89 30.22 -11.69
C GLY A 196 -9.55 28.80 -12.13
N ALA A 197 -9.26 28.57 -13.43
CA ALA A 197 -8.77 27.29 -13.91
C ALA A 197 -7.23 27.26 -13.90
N GLY A 198 -6.63 26.41 -13.05
CA GLY A 198 -5.19 26.14 -13.05
C GLY A 198 -4.54 26.16 -11.66
N PRO A 199 -3.24 25.81 -11.57
CA PRO A 199 -2.52 25.79 -10.30
C PRO A 199 -2.36 27.20 -9.72
N VAL A 200 -2.54 27.35 -8.41
CA VAL A 200 -2.33 28.62 -7.72
C VAL A 200 -0.86 28.71 -7.31
N ARG A 201 -0.12 29.65 -7.91
CA ARG A 201 1.28 29.93 -7.56
C ARG A 201 1.35 30.83 -6.34
N THR A 202 2.20 30.48 -5.40
CA THR A 202 2.53 31.24 -4.20
C THR A 202 4.05 31.44 -4.13
N GLU A 203 4.52 32.34 -3.26
CA GLU A 203 5.97 32.52 -3.04
C GLU A 203 6.66 31.25 -2.50
N ALA A 204 5.91 30.44 -1.76
CA ALA A 204 6.41 29.20 -1.17
C ALA A 204 6.27 27.97 -2.07
N GLY A 205 5.50 28.04 -3.17
CA GLY A 205 5.29 26.90 -4.06
C GLY A 205 4.08 27.01 -4.98
N THR A 206 3.56 25.86 -5.41
CA THR A 206 2.37 25.79 -6.29
C THR A 206 1.35 24.81 -5.72
N ILE A 207 0.11 25.26 -5.57
CA ILE A 207 -1.02 24.43 -5.16
C ILE A 207 -1.66 23.89 -6.44
N SER A 208 -1.59 22.58 -6.64
CA SER A 208 -2.19 21.88 -7.78
C SER A 208 -3.25 20.90 -7.30
N GLU A 209 -4.26 20.66 -8.12
CA GLU A 209 -5.32 19.70 -7.82
C GLU A 209 -5.06 18.35 -8.47
N ARG A 210 -5.21 17.28 -7.69
CA ARG A 210 -5.27 15.91 -8.21
C ARG A 210 -6.68 15.38 -8.02
N LYS A 211 -7.32 14.97 -9.12
CA LYS A 211 -8.63 14.31 -9.08
C LYS A 211 -8.42 12.81 -8.81
N SER A 212 -9.02 12.30 -7.74
CA SER A 212 -9.13 10.87 -7.46
C SER A 212 -10.59 10.43 -7.56
N TRP A 213 -10.79 9.17 -7.96
CA TRP A 213 -12.10 8.52 -7.93
C TRP A 213 -12.15 7.61 -6.72
N ASP A 214 -13.02 7.93 -5.77
CA ASP A 214 -13.29 7.09 -4.60
C ASP A 214 -14.62 6.37 -4.74
N PHE A 215 -14.77 5.25 -4.01
CA PHE A 215 -16.00 4.47 -3.97
C PHE A 215 -16.43 4.21 -2.53
N ARG A 216 -17.73 3.99 -2.33
CA ARG A 216 -18.29 3.55 -1.06
C ARG A 216 -19.21 2.37 -1.33
N ILE A 217 -19.03 1.29 -0.59
CA ILE A 217 -19.94 0.15 -0.66
C ILE A 217 -21.20 0.51 0.12
N VAL A 218 -22.32 0.67 -0.57
CA VAL A 218 -23.63 0.98 0.04
C VAL A 218 -24.30 -0.31 0.55
N ASP A 219 -24.17 -1.40 -0.20
CA ASP A 219 -24.73 -2.71 0.13
C ASP A 219 -23.85 -3.80 -0.49
N VAL A 220 -23.24 -4.63 0.36
CA VAL A 220 -22.34 -5.72 -0.07
C VAL A 220 -23.09 -6.79 -0.86
N SER A 221 -24.37 -7.04 -0.54
CA SER A 221 -25.16 -8.12 -1.16
C SER A 221 -25.46 -7.88 -2.63
N LYS A 222 -25.45 -6.60 -3.05
CA LYS A 222 -25.68 -6.17 -4.43
C LYS A 222 -24.40 -6.07 -5.25
N VAL A 223 -23.23 -6.31 -4.63
CA VAL A 223 -21.95 -6.28 -5.33
C VAL A 223 -21.80 -7.59 -6.11
N ASP A 224 -21.88 -7.50 -7.45
CA ASP A 224 -21.66 -8.65 -8.32
C ASP A 224 -20.17 -9.00 -8.40
N LEU A 225 -19.78 -10.06 -7.67
CA LEU A 225 -18.42 -10.59 -7.65
C LEU A 225 -18.08 -11.40 -8.90
N ASN A 226 -19.08 -11.87 -9.65
CA ASN A 226 -18.91 -12.75 -10.81
C ASN A 226 -18.85 -11.97 -12.13
N GLY A 227 -19.39 -10.75 -12.16
CA GLY A 227 -19.30 -9.84 -13.30
C GLY A 227 -17.95 -9.10 -13.38
N PRO A 228 -17.94 -7.75 -13.39
CA PRO A 228 -16.75 -6.95 -13.70
C PRO A 228 -15.61 -7.14 -12.68
N LEU A 229 -15.92 -7.53 -11.44
CA LEU A 229 -14.92 -7.75 -10.40
C LEU A 229 -14.16 -9.07 -10.56
N ARG A 230 -14.70 -10.05 -11.28
CA ARG A 230 -14.08 -11.38 -11.40
C ARG A 230 -12.68 -11.33 -12.02
N ALA A 231 -12.45 -10.40 -12.95
CA ALA A 231 -11.15 -10.16 -13.58
C ALA A 231 -10.12 -9.52 -12.63
N HIS A 232 -10.59 -8.88 -11.56
CA HIS A 232 -9.74 -8.21 -10.57
C HIS A 232 -9.52 -9.05 -9.31
N ILE A 233 -10.23 -10.17 -9.14
CA ILE A 233 -10.06 -11.11 -8.03
C ILE A 233 -9.05 -12.19 -8.44
N GLY A 234 -7.87 -12.14 -7.82
CA GLY A 234 -6.81 -13.13 -8.00
C GLY A 234 -7.19 -14.53 -7.52
N ILE A 235 -6.55 -15.55 -8.09
CA ILE A 235 -6.78 -16.96 -7.75
C ILE A 235 -6.42 -17.23 -6.27
N ASP A 236 -5.42 -16.54 -5.74
CA ASP A 236 -4.98 -16.60 -4.35
C ASP A 236 -6.08 -16.17 -3.36
N VAL A 237 -6.82 -15.12 -3.69
CA VAL A 237 -7.94 -14.64 -2.87
C VAL A 237 -9.08 -15.67 -2.86
N ILE A 238 -9.34 -16.28 -4.02
CA ILE A 238 -10.32 -17.36 -4.17
C ILE A 238 -9.89 -18.58 -3.36
N GLU A 239 -8.63 -19.00 -3.46
CA GLU A 239 -8.10 -20.13 -2.68
C GLU A 239 -8.20 -19.86 -1.17
N LYS A 240 -7.91 -18.63 -0.73
CA LYS A 240 -8.06 -18.23 0.67
C LYS A 240 -9.51 -18.33 1.14
N ALA A 241 -10.46 -17.92 0.31
CA ALA A 241 -11.89 -18.06 0.59
C ALA A 241 -12.33 -19.53 0.64
N ILE A 242 -11.89 -20.35 -0.32
CA ILE A 242 -12.13 -21.80 -0.33
C ILE A 242 -11.58 -22.45 0.93
N ARG A 243 -10.32 -22.16 1.31
CA ARG A 243 -9.68 -22.71 2.51
C ARG A 243 -10.42 -22.31 3.79
N ALA A 244 -10.92 -21.07 3.86
CA ALA A 244 -11.74 -20.62 4.99
C ALA A 244 -13.06 -21.38 5.06
N HIS A 245 -13.72 -21.59 3.92
CA HIS A 245 -14.94 -22.39 3.82
C HIS A 245 -14.73 -23.85 4.25
N VAL A 246 -13.70 -24.51 3.70
CA VAL A 246 -13.34 -25.90 4.03
C VAL A 246 -12.97 -26.04 5.52
N ARG A 247 -12.32 -25.05 6.14
CA ARG A 247 -12.04 -25.11 7.59
C ARG A 247 -13.29 -25.01 8.45
N ALA A 248 -14.24 -24.15 8.06
CA ALA A 248 -15.46 -23.93 8.82
C ALA A 248 -16.44 -25.10 8.67
N ASN A 249 -16.63 -25.58 7.44
CA ASN A 249 -17.66 -26.56 7.10
C ASN A 249 -17.10 -27.98 6.93
N ARG A 250 -15.79 -28.15 6.78
CA ARG A 250 -15.17 -29.45 6.45
C ARG A 250 -15.84 -30.01 5.19
N ASP A 251 -16.37 -31.22 5.28
CA ASP A 251 -17.09 -31.91 4.19
C ASP A 251 -18.63 -31.85 4.36
N THR A 252 -19.15 -30.98 5.23
CA THR A 252 -20.61 -30.93 5.48
C THR A 252 -21.36 -30.06 4.47
N VAL A 253 -20.66 -29.12 3.81
CA VAL A 253 -21.23 -28.24 2.79
C VAL A 253 -20.38 -28.38 1.53
N PRO A 254 -20.87 -29.08 0.48
CA PRO A 254 -20.10 -29.26 -0.74
C PRO A 254 -19.96 -27.94 -1.49
N LEU A 255 -18.76 -27.65 -1.97
CA LEU A 255 -18.49 -26.49 -2.81
C LEU A 255 -18.36 -26.95 -4.27
N THR A 256 -19.23 -26.45 -5.14
CA THR A 256 -19.24 -26.85 -6.56
C THR A 256 -17.90 -26.55 -7.22
N GLY A 257 -17.29 -27.57 -7.83
CA GLY A 257 -15.98 -27.46 -8.49
C GLY A 257 -14.77 -27.62 -7.59
N VAL A 258 -14.95 -27.93 -6.29
CA VAL A 258 -13.85 -28.21 -5.35
C VAL A 258 -14.07 -29.58 -4.69
N GLU A 259 -13.09 -30.46 -4.82
CA GLU A 259 -13.07 -31.74 -4.11
C GLU A 259 -12.48 -31.56 -2.71
N ILE A 260 -13.25 -31.93 -1.68
CA ILE A 260 -12.84 -31.86 -0.28
C ILE A 260 -12.59 -33.29 0.19
N PHE A 261 -11.39 -33.58 0.70
CA PHE A 261 -11.05 -34.90 1.22
C PHE A 261 -10.25 -34.80 2.52
N GLN A 262 -10.41 -35.81 3.38
CA GLN A 262 -9.67 -35.89 4.64
C GLN A 262 -8.32 -36.58 4.41
N GLY A 263 -7.23 -35.82 4.53
CA GLY A 263 -5.88 -36.37 4.57
C GLY A 263 -5.49 -36.79 5.99
N THR A 264 -5.15 -38.06 6.20
CA THR A 264 -4.62 -38.56 7.47
C THR A 264 -3.09 -38.60 7.39
N LYS A 265 -2.40 -37.93 8.32
CA LYS A 265 -0.94 -37.98 8.46
C LYS A 265 -0.59 -38.44 9.87
N ALA A 266 0.34 -39.37 9.99
CA ALA A 266 0.87 -39.77 11.29
C ALA A 266 1.60 -38.59 11.94
N GLN A 267 1.31 -38.34 13.22
CA GLN A 267 1.94 -37.28 14.00
C GLN A 267 2.82 -37.90 15.09
N LEU A 268 4.12 -37.64 15.06
CA LEU A 268 5.05 -38.00 16.12
C LEU A 268 4.88 -37.02 17.29
N ARG A 269 4.46 -37.52 18.46
CA ARG A 269 4.32 -36.70 19.68
C ARG A 269 5.53 -36.86 20.57
#